data_AF-A0A6P0VEC1-F1
#
_entry.id   AF-A0A6P0VEC1-F1
#
_cell.length_a   1.000
_cell.length_b   1.000
_cell.length_c   1.000
_cell.angle_alpha   90.00
_cell.angle_beta   90.00
_cell.angle_gamma   90.00
#
_symmetry.space_group_name_H-M   'P 1'
#
loop_
_entity.id
_entity.type
_entity.pdbx_description
1 polymer ?
#
loop_
_entity_poly.entity_id
_entity_poly.type
_entity_poly.pdbx_seq_one_letter_code
_entity_poly.pdbx_strand_id
1 'polypeptide(L)'
;MMKNGQCPKCGERNVRSNTNRQFPALNTITLGSGSCDKRYAPLDTYICGSCGYVESYVSKSEDLKYIQDKWALVPVSTQPPIILGIKQAATNGEIYH
;
A
#
# COMPACT_ATOMS: atom_id res chain seq x y z
N MET A 1 -2.36 -6.92 -8.71
CA MET A 1 -3.15 -5.90 -7.99
C MET A 1 -4.60 -6.27 -8.10
N MET A 2 -5.40 -6.08 -7.06
CA MET A 2 -6.79 -6.56 -7.01
C MET A 2 -7.69 -5.93 -8.07
N LYS A 3 -7.26 -4.82 -8.69
CA LYS A 3 -7.89 -4.24 -9.90
C LYS A 3 -8.01 -5.23 -11.07
N ASN A 4 -7.17 -6.27 -11.13
CA ASN A 4 -7.26 -7.33 -12.15
C ASN A 4 -8.12 -8.53 -11.70
N GLY A 5 -8.79 -8.42 -10.55
CA GLY A 5 -9.61 -9.48 -9.97
C GLY A 5 -8.84 -10.55 -9.19
N GLN A 6 -7.53 -10.43 -9.00
CA GLN A 6 -6.72 -11.41 -8.25
C GLN A 6 -6.10 -10.82 -6.98
N CYS A 7 -6.25 -11.54 -5.87
CA CYS A 7 -5.62 -11.20 -4.60
C CYS A 7 -4.11 -11.45 -4.65
N PRO A 8 -3.24 -10.44 -4.41
CA PRO A 8 -1.80 -10.64 -4.39
C PRO A 8 -1.31 -11.42 -3.16
N LYS A 9 -2.12 -11.48 -2.08
CA LYS A 9 -1.76 -12.16 -0.84
C LYS A 9 -1.95 -13.68 -0.93
N CYS A 10 -3.07 -14.14 -1.51
CA CYS A 10 -3.42 -15.57 -1.53
C CYS A 10 -3.67 -16.14 -2.93
N GLY A 11 -3.56 -15.34 -3.99
CA GLY A 11 -3.74 -15.77 -5.38
C GLY A 11 -5.19 -15.98 -5.83
N GLU A 12 -6.15 -15.97 -4.90
CA GLU A 12 -7.58 -16.20 -5.20
C GLU A 12 -8.22 -15.09 -6.04
N ARG A 13 -9.25 -15.47 -6.80
CA ARG A 13 -10.04 -14.55 -7.65
C ARG A 13 -11.35 -14.06 -7.01
N ASN A 14 -11.53 -14.31 -5.72
CA ASN A 14 -12.67 -13.81 -4.95
C ASN A 14 -12.42 -12.36 -4.49
N VAL A 15 -12.45 -11.42 -5.44
CA VAL A 15 -12.24 -9.99 -5.19
C VAL A 15 -13.56 -9.23 -5.35
N ARG A 16 -13.88 -8.38 -4.37
CA ARG A 16 -15.04 -7.48 -4.37
C ARG A 16 -14.56 -6.03 -4.35
N SER A 17 -15.27 -5.12 -5.00
CA SER A 17 -14.95 -3.69 -4.99
C SER A 17 -16.17 -2.84 -4.61
N ASN A 18 -15.91 -1.63 -4.09
CA ASN A 18 -16.93 -0.62 -3.82
C ASN A 18 -16.83 0.61 -4.77
N THR A 19 -16.29 0.40 -5.97
CA THR A 19 -16.05 1.45 -6.97
C THR A 19 -17.34 2.08 -7.49
N ASN A 20 -18.45 1.32 -7.54
CA ASN A 20 -19.75 1.80 -8.02
C ASN A 20 -20.64 2.35 -6.89
N ARG A 21 -20.03 3.00 -5.90
CA ARG A 21 -20.75 3.47 -4.70
C ARG A 21 -21.65 4.67 -5.00
N GLN A 22 -22.89 4.62 -4.50
CA GLN A 22 -23.86 5.72 -4.61
C GLN A 22 -23.55 6.88 -3.66
N PHE A 23 -22.88 6.61 -2.53
CA PHE A 23 -22.52 7.61 -1.51
C PHE A 23 -21.01 7.60 -1.21
N PRO A 24 -20.20 8.34 -1.97
CA PRO A 24 -18.73 8.35 -1.82
C PRO A 24 -18.24 8.79 -0.43
N ALA A 25 -19.02 9.60 0.28
CA ALA A 25 -18.66 10.15 1.58
C ALA A 25 -18.45 9.09 2.67
N LEU A 26 -19.02 7.89 2.53
CA LEU A 26 -18.93 6.82 3.53
C LEU A 26 -17.64 5.99 3.46
N ASN A 27 -16.79 6.21 2.45
CA ASN A 27 -15.48 5.57 2.35
C ASN A 27 -14.42 6.60 1.96
N THR A 28 -13.87 7.28 2.96
CA THR A 28 -12.94 8.39 2.77
C THR A 28 -11.73 8.32 3.71
N ILE A 29 -10.67 9.01 3.36
CA ILE A 29 -9.55 9.36 4.27
C ILE A 29 -9.53 10.85 4.53
N THR A 30 -9.06 11.24 5.70
CA THR A 30 -8.82 12.65 6.02
C THR A 30 -7.50 13.09 5.39
N LEU A 31 -7.52 14.13 4.56
CA LEU A 31 -6.31 14.67 3.94
C LEU A 31 -5.62 15.71 4.81
N GLY A 32 -6.38 16.45 5.60
CA GLY A 32 -5.86 17.51 6.45
C GLY A 32 -6.95 18.09 7.36
N SER A 33 -6.51 18.62 8.49
CA SER A 33 -7.35 19.36 9.45
C SER A 33 -6.82 20.78 9.58
N GLY A 34 -7.10 21.61 8.57
CA GLY A 34 -6.87 23.05 8.65
C GLY A 34 -7.92 23.73 9.53
N SER A 35 -7.67 25.00 9.88
CA SER A 35 -8.49 25.80 10.81
C SER A 35 -9.92 26.12 10.35
N CYS A 36 -10.31 25.80 9.11
CA CYS A 36 -11.67 26.10 8.61
C CYS A 36 -12.37 24.93 7.90
N ASP A 37 -11.68 24.03 7.19
CA ASP A 37 -12.34 22.91 6.48
C ASP A 37 -11.57 21.60 6.62
N LYS A 38 -12.28 20.54 7.07
CA LYS A 38 -11.78 19.16 7.00
C LYS A 38 -11.91 18.68 5.56
N ARG A 39 -10.78 18.40 4.90
CA ARG A 39 -10.77 17.84 3.55
C ARG A 39 -10.73 16.32 3.62
N TYR A 40 -11.60 15.68 2.84
CA TYR A 40 -11.69 14.22 2.73
C TYR A 40 -11.50 13.77 1.29
N ALA A 41 -10.78 12.66 1.10
CA ALA A 41 -10.66 12.02 -0.21
C ALA A 41 -11.44 10.70 -0.25
N PRO A 42 -12.30 10.47 -1.25
CA PRO A 42 -12.99 9.20 -1.42
C PRO A 42 -12.02 8.10 -1.85
N LEU A 43 -12.24 6.88 -1.35
CA LEU A 43 -11.41 5.71 -1.62
C LEU A 43 -12.15 4.63 -2.42
N ASP A 44 -11.52 4.09 -3.46
CA ASP A 44 -11.89 2.82 -4.08
C ASP A 44 -11.21 1.68 -3.33
N THR A 45 -12.01 0.83 -2.73
CA THR A 45 -11.55 -0.30 -1.93
C THR A 45 -11.87 -1.61 -2.62
N TYR A 46 -10.88 -2.50 -2.60
CA TYR A 46 -10.97 -3.88 -3.07
C TYR A 46 -10.71 -4.81 -1.88
N ILE A 47 -11.55 -5.82 -1.70
CA ILE A 47 -11.46 -6.77 -0.58
C ILE A 47 -11.45 -8.19 -1.13
N CYS A 48 -10.52 -9.01 -0.64
CA CYS A 48 -10.49 -10.44 -0.94
C CYS A 48 -11.47 -11.15 0.00
N GLY A 49 -12.54 -11.70 -0.55
CA GLY A 49 -13.52 -12.45 0.23
C GLY A 49 -12.97 -13.75 0.83
N SER A 50 -11.82 -14.25 0.34
CA SER A 50 -11.21 -15.49 0.83
C SER A 50 -10.22 -15.28 1.99
N CYS A 51 -9.43 -14.20 1.98
CA CYS A 51 -8.36 -13.99 2.98
C CYS A 51 -8.42 -12.63 3.70
N GLY A 52 -9.41 -11.80 3.39
CA GLY A 52 -9.60 -10.48 4.03
C GLY A 52 -8.57 -9.42 3.66
N TYR A 53 -7.66 -9.67 2.70
CA TYR A 53 -6.72 -8.65 2.23
C TYR A 53 -7.46 -7.49 1.55
N VAL A 54 -7.03 -6.26 1.83
CA VAL A 54 -7.67 -5.02 1.39
C VAL A 54 -6.66 -4.13 0.68
N GLU A 55 -7.05 -3.59 -0.48
CA GLU A 55 -6.37 -2.49 -1.17
C GLU A 55 -7.33 -1.29 -1.25
N SER A 56 -6.86 -0.10 -0.85
CA SER A 56 -7.63 1.15 -0.96
C SER A 56 -6.86 2.19 -1.77
N TYR A 57 -7.54 2.83 -2.72
CA TYR A 57 -6.97 3.80 -3.64
C TYR A 57 -7.73 5.11 -3.57
N VAL A 58 -7.03 6.25 -3.52
CA VAL A 58 -7.67 7.57 -3.67
C VAL A 58 -8.29 7.67 -5.06
N SER A 59 -9.61 7.87 -5.13
CA SER A 59 -10.38 7.80 -6.38
C SER A 59 -10.23 9.03 -7.27
N LYS A 60 -9.82 10.18 -6.70
CA LYS A 60 -9.79 11.47 -7.39
C LYS A 60 -8.36 11.97 -7.56
N SER A 61 -8.03 12.39 -8.78
CA SER A 61 -6.72 12.95 -9.12
C SER A 61 -6.41 14.26 -8.38
N GLU A 62 -7.41 15.11 -8.13
CA GLU A 62 -7.25 16.36 -7.38
C GLU A 62 -6.79 16.12 -5.93
N ASP A 63 -7.27 15.05 -5.30
CA ASP A 63 -6.86 14.66 -3.95
C ASP A 63 -5.48 14.02 -3.93
N LEU A 64 -5.12 13.25 -4.97
CA LEU A 64 -3.75 12.76 -5.15
C LEU A 64 -2.75 13.90 -5.26
N LYS A 65 -3.09 14.94 -6.05
CA LYS A 65 -2.25 16.14 -6.17
C LYS A 65 -2.09 16.84 -4.81
N TYR A 66 -3.18 17.02 -4.06
CA TYR A 66 -3.11 17.59 -2.72
C TYR A 66 -2.18 16.79 -1.80
N ILE A 67 -2.28 15.46 -1.80
CA ILE A 67 -1.41 14.58 -1.00
C ILE A 67 0.06 14.78 -1.40
N GLN A 68 0.37 14.78 -2.69
CA GLN A 68 1.73 15.01 -3.19
C GLN A 68 2.29 16.36 -2.78
N ASP A 69 1.46 17.42 -2.78
CA ASP A 69 1.88 18.78 -2.45
C ASP A 69 2.01 19.02 -0.93
N LYS A 70 1.28 18.27 -0.09
CA LYS A 70 1.13 18.59 1.35
C LYS A 70 1.66 17.53 2.31
N TRP A 71 1.71 16.27 1.92
CA TRP A 71 2.19 15.19 2.80
C TRP A 71 3.69 15.01 2.66
N ALA A 72 4.37 14.75 3.76
CA ALA A 72 5.80 14.46 3.74
C ALA A 72 6.06 13.11 3.04
N LEU A 73 7.13 13.05 2.25
CA LEU A 73 7.64 11.79 1.73
C LEU A 73 8.17 10.94 2.87
N VAL A 74 7.82 9.66 2.88
CA VAL A 74 8.46 8.69 3.76
C VAL A 74 9.85 8.36 3.18
N PRO A 75 10.94 8.52 3.93
CA PRO A 75 12.28 8.18 3.44
C PRO A 75 12.36 6.67 3.15
N VAL A 76 13.09 6.32 2.10
CA VAL A 76 13.35 4.90 1.78
C VAL A 76 14.21 4.32 2.89
N SER A 77 13.67 3.34 3.63
CA SER A 77 14.48 2.55 4.55
C SER A 77 15.47 1.74 3.72
N THR A 78 16.76 2.07 3.82
CA THR A 78 17.85 1.34 3.19
C THR A 78 18.31 0.14 4.03
N GLN A 79 17.53 -0.31 5.02
CA GLN A 79 17.88 -1.51 5.76
C GLN A 79 17.79 -2.73 4.82
N PRO A 80 18.91 -3.41 4.54
CA PRO A 80 18.84 -4.69 3.84
C PRO A 80 17.99 -5.65 4.69
N PRO A 81 17.22 -6.56 4.07
CA PRO A 81 16.52 -7.59 4.82
C PRO A 81 17.54 -8.32 5.70
N ILE A 82 17.31 -8.31 7.02
CA ILE A 82 18.09 -9.14 7.95
C ILE A 82 17.79 -10.58 7.53
N ILE A 83 18.71 -11.19 6.78
CA ILE A 83 18.69 -12.64 6.57
C ILE A 83 19.03 -13.23 7.93
N LEU A 84 17.99 -13.51 8.71
CA LEU A 84 18.11 -14.23 9.96
C LEU A 84 18.49 -15.68 9.60
N GLY A 85 19.79 -15.98 9.65
CA GLY A 85 20.31 -17.34 9.68
C GLY A 85 20.83 -17.88 8.36
N ILE A 86 22.02 -17.45 7.94
CA ILE A 86 22.97 -18.36 7.30
C ILE A 86 24.34 -18.09 7.93
N LYS A 87 24.77 -18.95 8.86
CA LYS A 87 26.20 -19.06 9.19
C LYS A 87 26.87 -19.64 7.95
N GLN A 88 27.48 -18.80 7.12
CA GLN A 88 28.44 -19.29 6.13
C GLN A 88 29.75 -19.56 6.88
N ALA A 89 29.98 -20.84 7.18
CA ALA A 89 31.30 -21.37 7.42
C ALA A 89 31.90 -21.75 6.06
N ALA A 90 33.04 -21.16 5.71
CA ALA A 90 33.97 -21.65 4.68
C ALA A 90 35.37 -21.25 5.16
N THR A 91 36.10 -22.10 5.87
CA THR A 91 37.06 -23.12 5.38
C THR A 91 38.14 -22.59 4.44
N ASN A 92 39.30 -22.32 5.04
CA ASN A 92 40.70 -22.51 4.62
C ASN A 92 41.12 -22.49 3.14
N GLY A 93 42.23 -21.74 2.93
CA GLY A 93 43.27 -21.95 1.91
C GLY A 93 43.14 -21.04 0.68
N GLU A 94 44.18 -20.43 0.10
CA GLU A 94 45.61 -20.34 0.38
C GLU A 94 46.19 -19.33 -0.67
N ILE A 95 47.20 -18.54 -0.27
CA ILE A 95 48.33 -17.87 -1.00
C ILE A 95 48.06 -17.01 -2.25
N TYR A 96 48.73 -15.84 -2.35
CA TYR A 96 49.55 -15.24 -3.46
C TYR A 96 49.89 -13.79 -3.00
N HIS A 97 51.09 -13.20 -3.00
CA HIS A 97 52.47 -13.51 -3.39
C HIS A 97 53.40 -12.70 -2.48
#